data_AF-A0A5B9DC31-F1
#
_entry.id   AF-A0A5B9DC31-F1
#
_cell.length_a   1.000
_cell.length_b   1.000
_cell.length_c   1.000
_cell.angle_alpha   90.00
_cell.angle_beta   90.00
_cell.angle_gamma   90.00
#
_symmetry.space_group_name_H-M   'P 1'
#
loop_
_entity.id
_entity.type
_entity.pdbx_description
1 polymer ?
#
loop_
_entity_poly.entity_id
_entity_poly.type
_entity_poly.pdbx_seq_one_letter_code
_entity_poly.pdbx_strand_id
1 'polypeptide(L)'
;MSKPTKEDAALIIQLMTALNTPANNKAGKWLNTEFDVKNYDTFKAKYPKGSEGYSNFMKVASNWELLTTFVNRDLLSEDLVFDLWGPLFWKKFEPIVLGMRKEMEMPRLFENYEVCAKRYPQWAEQNPPKV
;
A
#
# COMPACT_ATOMS: atom_id res chain seq x y z
N MET A 1 0.05 -17.23 12.14
CA MET A 1 -0.33 -16.10 13.03
C MET A 1 -1.59 -16.46 13.82
N SER A 2 -1.97 -15.65 14.81
CA SER A 2 -3.21 -15.84 15.58
C SER A 2 -4.45 -15.54 14.73
N LYS A 3 -5.58 -16.16 15.09
CA LYS A 3 -6.88 -15.89 14.45
C LYS A 3 -7.24 -14.40 14.59
N PRO A 4 -7.88 -13.79 13.56
CA PRO A 4 -8.41 -12.43 13.66
C PRO A 4 -9.28 -12.20 14.89
N THR A 5 -9.13 -11.04 15.50
CA THR A 5 -9.84 -10.61 16.72
C THR A 5 -10.82 -9.47 16.45
N LYS A 6 -11.66 -9.13 17.44
CA LYS A 6 -12.55 -7.97 17.35
C LYS A 6 -11.76 -6.66 17.42
N GLU A 7 -10.63 -6.69 18.12
CA GLU A 7 -9.68 -5.60 18.26
C GLU A 7 -9.00 -5.29 16.92
N ASP A 8 -8.61 -6.31 16.14
CA ASP A 8 -8.11 -6.14 14.77
C ASP A 8 -9.15 -5.44 13.89
N ALA A 9 -10.40 -5.90 13.94
CA ALA A 9 -11.50 -5.31 13.16
C ALA A 9 -11.76 -3.85 13.59
N ALA A 10 -11.73 -3.56 14.88
CA ALA A 10 -11.88 -2.20 15.40
C ALA A 10 -10.74 -1.28 14.94
N LEU A 11 -9.49 -1.75 14.95
CA LEU A 11 -8.33 -1.00 14.47
C LEU A 11 -8.44 -0.72 12.96
N ILE A 12 -8.87 -1.70 12.16
CA ILE A 12 -9.14 -1.48 10.73
C ILE A 12 -10.20 -0.39 10.53
N ILE A 13 -11.31 -0.45 11.24
CA ILE A 13 -12.38 0.56 11.11
C ILE A 13 -11.86 1.94 11.51
N GLN A 14 -11.07 2.05 12.57
CA GLN A 14 -10.45 3.31 13.00
C GLN A 14 -9.49 3.85 11.93
N LEU A 15 -8.61 3.01 11.38
CA LEU A 15 -7.69 3.38 10.30
C LEU A 15 -8.45 3.83 9.06
N MET A 16 -9.45 3.07 8.61
CA MET A 16 -10.28 3.45 7.47
C MET A 16 -10.99 4.78 7.70
N THR A 17 -11.52 5.00 8.91
CA THR A 17 -12.17 6.27 9.27
C THR A 17 -11.18 7.44 9.23
N ALA A 18 -10.01 7.28 9.84
CA ALA A 18 -8.98 8.31 9.88
C ALA A 18 -8.41 8.62 8.48
N LEU A 19 -8.29 7.61 7.63
CA LEU A 19 -7.77 7.74 6.28
C LEU A 19 -8.83 8.19 5.26
N ASN A 20 -10.12 8.18 5.61
CA ASN A 20 -11.22 8.63 4.75
C ASN A 20 -11.31 10.17 4.69
N THR A 21 -10.28 10.80 4.16
CA THR A 21 -10.22 12.26 3.93
C THR A 21 -10.46 12.58 2.45
N PRO A 22 -10.97 13.78 2.11
CA PRO A 22 -11.12 14.19 0.71
C PRO A 22 -9.82 14.06 -0.10
N ALA A 23 -8.67 14.35 0.53
CA ALA A 23 -7.36 14.23 -0.11
C ALA A 23 -6.97 12.77 -0.40
N ASN A 24 -7.20 11.86 0.55
CA ASN A 24 -6.93 10.43 0.33
C ASN A 24 -7.91 9.82 -0.68
N ASN A 25 -9.18 10.22 -0.64
CA ASN A 25 -10.19 9.76 -1.60
C ASN A 25 -9.84 10.22 -3.02
N LYS A 26 -9.37 11.48 -3.17
CA LYS A 26 -8.86 11.99 -4.45
C LYS A 26 -7.66 11.19 -4.93
N ALA A 27 -6.69 10.93 -4.06
CA ALA A 27 -5.49 10.16 -4.40
C ALA A 27 -5.80 8.71 -4.79
N GLY A 28 -6.72 8.06 -4.06
CA GLY A 28 -7.20 6.71 -4.35
C GLY A 28 -7.96 6.64 -5.67
N LYS A 29 -8.81 7.63 -5.98
CA LYS A 29 -9.48 7.74 -7.28
C LYS A 29 -8.45 7.89 -8.40
N TRP A 30 -7.53 8.84 -8.27
CA TRP A 30 -6.45 9.09 -9.23
C TRP A 30 -5.63 7.83 -9.52
N LEU A 31 -5.27 7.03 -8.50
CA LEU A 31 -4.56 5.77 -8.67
C LEU A 31 -5.31 4.75 -9.55
N ASN A 32 -6.64 4.74 -9.45
CA ASN A 32 -7.49 3.79 -10.16
C ASN A 32 -7.85 4.26 -11.57
N THR A 33 -8.03 5.57 -11.78
CA THR A 33 -8.55 6.11 -13.05
C THR A 33 -7.49 6.72 -13.95
N GLU A 34 -6.40 7.25 -13.39
CA GLU A 34 -5.43 8.06 -14.13
C GLU A 34 -3.99 7.52 -14.07
N PHE A 35 -3.63 6.81 -13.00
CA PHE A 35 -2.27 6.30 -12.82
C PHE A 35 -1.99 5.05 -13.68
N ASP A 36 -1.23 5.25 -14.75
CA ASP A 36 -0.87 4.27 -15.77
C ASP A 36 0.65 4.00 -15.89
N VAL A 37 1.46 4.72 -15.12
CA VAL A 37 2.93 4.70 -15.23
C VAL A 37 3.52 3.37 -14.79
N LYS A 38 4.55 2.89 -15.52
CA LYS A 38 5.19 1.57 -15.34
C LYS A 38 6.65 1.60 -14.93
N ASN A 39 7.29 2.77 -14.93
CA ASN A 39 8.71 2.93 -14.56
C ASN A 39 8.96 4.29 -13.90
N TYR A 40 10.05 4.37 -13.15
CA TYR A 40 10.37 5.55 -12.35
C TYR A 40 10.70 6.80 -13.19
N ASP A 41 11.41 6.67 -14.32
CA ASP A 41 11.79 7.82 -15.14
C ASP A 41 10.55 8.51 -15.73
N THR A 42 9.58 7.72 -16.21
CA THR A 42 8.30 8.23 -16.69
C THR A 42 7.49 8.86 -15.55
N PHE A 43 7.54 8.28 -14.35
CA PHE A 43 6.88 8.85 -13.17
C PHE A 43 7.47 10.21 -12.83
N LYS A 44 8.79 10.33 -12.80
CA LYS A 44 9.49 11.59 -12.50
C LYS A 44 9.19 12.68 -13.53
N ALA A 45 9.11 12.30 -14.81
CA ALA A 45 8.78 13.23 -15.89
C ALA A 45 7.31 13.69 -15.85
N LYS A 46 6.35 12.77 -15.67
CA LYS A 46 4.91 13.05 -15.67
C LYS A 46 4.43 13.69 -14.35
N TYR A 47 5.03 13.29 -13.25
CA TYR A 47 4.67 13.68 -11.88
C TYR A 47 5.92 14.15 -11.11
N PRO A 48 6.51 15.29 -11.49
CA PRO A 48 7.68 15.82 -10.79
C PRO A 48 7.35 16.13 -9.32
N LYS A 49 8.37 16.17 -8.47
CA LYS A 49 8.21 16.50 -7.04
C LYS A 49 7.49 17.84 -6.89
N GLY A 50 6.44 17.86 -6.07
CA GLY A 50 5.55 19.01 -5.88
C GLY A 50 4.31 19.03 -6.76
N SER A 51 4.25 18.19 -7.80
CA SER A 51 3.03 18.00 -8.59
C SER A 51 1.93 17.30 -7.79
N GLU A 52 0.69 17.44 -8.27
CA GLU A 52 -0.44 16.74 -7.68
C GLU A 52 -0.29 15.21 -7.77
N GLY A 53 0.14 14.69 -8.92
CA GLY A 53 0.33 13.25 -9.10
C GLY A 53 1.39 12.67 -8.15
N TYR A 54 2.48 13.40 -7.92
CA TYR A 54 3.48 13.01 -6.92
C TYR A 54 2.86 12.98 -5.52
N SER A 55 2.09 14.02 -5.18
CA SER A 55 1.40 14.14 -3.90
C SER A 55 0.37 13.02 -3.67
N ASN A 56 -0.36 12.63 -4.71
CA ASN A 56 -1.33 11.54 -4.68
C ASN A 56 -0.63 10.18 -4.52
N PHE A 57 0.44 9.94 -5.29
CA PHE A 57 1.24 8.73 -5.18
C PHE A 57 1.79 8.55 -3.76
N MET A 58 2.42 9.60 -3.20
CA MET A 58 2.99 9.54 -1.85
C MET A 58 1.93 9.31 -0.78
N LYS A 59 0.74 9.89 -0.91
CA LYS A 59 -0.37 9.63 0.04
C LYS A 59 -0.76 8.17 0.06
N VAL A 60 -1.01 7.58 -1.11
CA VAL A 60 -1.43 6.17 -1.16
C VAL A 60 -0.30 5.26 -0.67
N ALA A 61 0.94 5.48 -1.10
CA ALA A 61 2.09 4.70 -0.64
C ALA A 61 2.26 4.77 0.89
N SER A 62 2.16 5.97 1.48
CA SER A 62 2.25 6.16 2.93
C SER A 62 1.10 5.50 3.70
N ASN A 63 -0.11 5.49 3.15
CA ASN A 63 -1.24 4.80 3.80
C ASN A 63 -1.03 3.28 3.83
N TRP A 64 -0.52 2.70 2.74
CA TRP A 64 -0.16 1.28 2.72
C TRP A 64 1.02 0.97 3.63
N GLU A 65 2.04 1.81 3.66
CA GLU A 65 3.17 1.65 4.59
C GLU A 65 2.72 1.68 6.05
N LEU A 66 1.82 2.58 6.43
CA LEU A 66 1.24 2.62 7.78
C LEU A 66 0.52 1.31 8.12
N LEU A 67 -0.41 0.88 7.27
CA LEU A 67 -1.20 -0.34 7.49
C LEU A 67 -0.29 -1.57 7.61
N THR A 68 0.64 -1.72 6.66
CA THR A 68 1.53 -2.88 6.58
C THR A 68 2.61 -2.87 7.65
N THR A 69 2.97 -1.72 8.22
CA THR A 69 3.80 -1.65 9.42
C THR A 69 3.13 -2.36 10.60
N PHE A 70 1.82 -2.20 10.79
CA PHE A 70 1.12 -2.90 11.87
C PHE A 70 1.04 -4.41 11.61
N VAL A 71 0.82 -4.81 10.37
CA VAL A 71 0.80 -6.23 9.96
C VAL A 71 2.18 -6.89 10.12
N ASN A 72 3.27 -6.20 9.76
CA ASN A 72 4.64 -6.72 9.93
C ASN A 72 5.08 -6.77 11.41
N ARG A 73 4.33 -6.16 12.32
CA ARG A 73 4.60 -6.11 13.76
C ARG A 73 3.61 -6.93 14.58
N ASP A 74 2.80 -7.76 13.92
CA ASP A 74 1.76 -8.59 14.54
C ASP A 74 0.75 -7.79 15.38
N LEU A 75 0.56 -6.50 15.06
CA LEU A 75 -0.43 -5.61 15.69
C LEU A 75 -1.76 -5.60 14.95
N LEU A 76 -1.78 -6.13 13.73
CA LEU A 76 -2.97 -6.25 12.92
C LEU A 76 -2.92 -7.55 12.10
N SER A 77 -4.01 -8.31 12.11
CA SER A 77 -4.13 -9.56 11.34
C SER A 77 -3.90 -9.36 9.83
N GLU A 78 -2.90 -10.07 9.27
CA GLU A 78 -2.66 -10.15 7.81
C GLU A 78 -3.84 -10.80 7.07
N ASP A 79 -4.53 -11.76 7.68
CA ASP A 79 -5.70 -12.42 7.07
C ASP A 79 -6.79 -11.40 6.74
N LEU A 80 -7.12 -10.51 7.68
CA LEU A 80 -8.12 -9.48 7.44
C LEU A 80 -7.67 -8.48 6.37
N VAL A 81 -6.40 -8.09 6.40
CA VAL A 81 -5.84 -7.14 5.44
C VAL A 81 -5.83 -7.73 4.02
N PHE A 82 -5.45 -8.99 3.88
CA PHE A 82 -5.40 -9.68 2.58
C PHE A 82 -6.79 -10.06 2.06
N ASP A 83 -7.72 -10.47 2.91
CA ASP A 83 -9.12 -10.68 2.50
C ASP A 83 -9.77 -9.38 1.98
N LEU A 84 -9.43 -8.22 2.56
CA LEU A 84 -10.02 -6.92 2.16
C LEU A 84 -9.35 -6.28 0.94
N TRP A 85 -8.02 -6.38 0.82
CA TRP A 85 -7.25 -5.59 -0.14
C TRP A 85 -6.28 -6.39 -1.02
N GLY A 86 -6.20 -7.71 -0.82
CA GLY A 86 -5.40 -8.62 -1.65
C GLY A 86 -3.91 -8.22 -1.71
N PRO A 87 -3.30 -8.12 -2.91
CA PRO A 87 -1.88 -7.79 -3.07
C PRO A 87 -1.56 -6.30 -2.86
N LEU A 88 -2.49 -5.53 -2.29
CA LEU A 88 -2.30 -4.16 -1.86
C LEU A 88 -1.87 -3.20 -2.99
N PHE A 89 -2.16 -3.48 -4.27
CA PHE A 89 -1.70 -2.71 -5.45
C PHE A 89 -0.18 -2.61 -5.65
N TRP A 90 0.65 -3.40 -4.94
CA TRP A 90 2.11 -3.25 -4.93
C TRP A 90 2.75 -3.21 -6.32
N LYS A 91 2.26 -4.00 -7.28
CA LYS A 91 2.76 -4.02 -8.68
C LYS A 91 2.77 -2.63 -9.35
N LYS A 92 1.87 -1.72 -8.98
CA LYS A 92 1.84 -0.33 -9.49
C LYS A 92 2.92 0.54 -8.83
N PHE A 93 3.26 0.27 -7.57
CA PHE A 93 4.17 1.06 -6.76
C PHE A 93 5.62 0.61 -6.90
N GLU A 94 5.85 -0.70 -6.99
CA GLU A 94 7.18 -1.33 -7.02
C GLU A 94 8.20 -0.62 -7.93
N PRO A 95 7.96 -0.42 -9.24
CA PRO A 95 8.98 0.20 -10.10
C PRO A 95 9.27 1.66 -9.70
N ILE A 96 8.30 2.36 -9.11
CA ILE A 96 8.44 3.75 -8.70
C ILE A 96 9.19 3.84 -7.37
N VAL A 97 8.78 3.02 -6.38
CA VAL A 97 9.42 2.97 -5.06
C VAL A 97 10.88 2.56 -5.19
N LEU A 98 11.19 1.52 -5.97
CA LEU A 98 12.58 1.09 -6.18
C LEU A 98 13.43 2.17 -6.84
N GLY A 99 12.86 2.92 -7.79
CA GLY A 99 13.53 4.08 -8.39
C GLY A 99 13.78 5.21 -7.39
N MET A 100 12.78 5.55 -6.57
CA MET A 100 12.92 6.53 -5.48
C MET A 100 14.01 6.13 -4.48
N ARG A 101 14.05 4.86 -4.06
CA ARG A 101 15.09 4.35 -3.14
C ARG A 101 16.50 4.58 -3.69
N LYS A 102 16.70 4.32 -4.99
CA LYS A 102 17.98 4.52 -5.67
C LYS A 102 18.35 6.00 -5.79
N GLU A 103 17.41 6.85 -6.20
CA GLU A 103 17.66 8.29 -6.38
C GLU A 103 17.90 9.01 -5.05
N MET A 104 17.15 8.66 -4.01
CA MET A 104 17.18 9.33 -2.72
C MET A 104 18.14 8.68 -1.71
N GLU A 105 18.81 7.60 -2.09
CA GLU A 105 19.67 6.79 -1.20
C GLU A 105 18.94 6.32 0.07
N MET A 106 17.64 6.00 -0.05
CA MET A 106 16.78 5.58 1.05
C MET A 106 16.36 4.11 0.89
N PRO A 107 17.21 3.12 1.23
CA PRO A 107 16.95 1.71 0.92
C PRO A 107 15.69 1.14 1.60
N ARG A 108 15.21 1.77 2.67
CA ARG A 108 14.05 1.32 3.48
C ARG A 108 12.75 2.06 3.16
N LEU A 109 12.73 2.94 2.15
CA LEU A 109 11.53 3.70 1.80
C LEU A 109 10.39 2.73 1.40
N PHE A 110 9.29 2.74 2.14
CA PHE A 110 8.15 1.84 1.93
C PHE A 110 8.49 0.34 2.00
N GLU A 111 9.43 -0.03 2.87
CA GLU A 111 9.84 -1.43 3.04
C GLU A 111 8.72 -2.31 3.61
N ASN A 112 7.88 -1.77 4.51
CA ASN A 112 6.87 -2.59 5.16
C ASN A 112 5.78 -2.98 4.18
N TYR A 113 5.44 -2.04 3.29
CA TYR A 113 4.53 -2.26 2.19
C TYR A 113 5.02 -3.36 1.26
N GLU A 114 6.30 -3.31 0.85
CA GLU A 114 6.90 -4.35 0.00
C GLU A 114 6.91 -5.73 0.69
N VAL A 115 7.35 -5.79 1.95
CA VAL A 115 7.42 -7.05 2.70
C VAL A 115 6.05 -7.69 2.80
N CYS A 116 5.02 -6.91 3.16
CA CYS A 116 3.66 -7.42 3.28
C CYS A 116 3.10 -7.85 1.91
N ALA A 117 3.33 -7.07 0.86
CA ALA A 117 2.89 -7.44 -0.50
C ALA A 117 3.57 -8.72 -1.02
N LYS A 118 4.84 -8.97 -0.66
CA LYS A 118 5.56 -10.20 -1.01
C LYS A 118 5.09 -11.43 -0.22
N ARG A 119 4.45 -11.25 0.95
CA ARG A 119 3.82 -12.33 1.72
C ARG A 119 2.50 -12.81 1.10
N TYR A 120 1.78 -11.91 0.41
CA TYR A 120 0.45 -12.20 -0.11
C TYR A 120 0.36 -13.47 -0.99
N PRO A 121 1.28 -13.76 -1.94
CA PRO A 121 1.20 -14.99 -2.73
C PRO A 121 1.20 -16.26 -1.90
N GLN A 122 2.07 -16.37 -0.89
CA GLN A 122 2.09 -17.55 -0.01
C GLN A 122 0.81 -17.65 0.83
N TRP A 123 0.30 -16.51 1.30
CA TRP A 123 -0.97 -16.46 2.00
C TRP A 123 -2.14 -16.91 1.10
N ALA A 124 -2.18 -16.47 -0.16
CA ALA A 124 -3.24 -16.80 -1.11
C ALA A 124 -3.23 -18.29 -1.50
N GLU A 125 -2.06 -18.93 -1.57
CA GLU A 125 -1.94 -20.39 -1.75
C GLU A 125 -2.55 -21.18 -0.58
N GLN A 126 -2.41 -20.65 0.64
CA GLN A 126 -2.95 -21.27 1.86
C GLN A 126 -4.43 -20.94 2.10
N ASN A 127 -4.93 -19.88 1.45
CA ASN A 127 -6.30 -19.38 1.58
C ASN A 127 -6.96 -19.31 0.19
N PRO A 128 -7.30 -20.47 -0.42
CA PRO A 128 -7.88 -20.50 -1.76
C PRO A 128 -9.25 -19.79 -1.81
N PRO A 129 -9.69 -19.36 -3.01
CA PRO A 129 -11.01 -18.75 -3.19
C PRO A 129 -12.13 -19.58 -2.56
N LYS A 130 -13.04 -18.89 -1.87
CA LYS A 130 -14.18 -19.49 -1.15
C LYS A 130 -15.34 -19.84 -2.10
N VAL A 131 -15.29 -19.37 -3.35
CA VAL A 131 -16.28 -19.57 -4.43
C VAL A 131 -15.57 -19.81 -5.76
#